data_AF-A0A351YFV2-F1
#
_entry.id   AF-A0A351YFV2-F1
#
_cell.length_a   1.000
_cell.length_b   1.000
_cell.length_c   1.000
_cell.angle_alpha   90.00
_cell.angle_beta   90.00
_cell.angle_gamma   90.00
#
_symmetry.space_group_name_H-M   'P 1'
#
loop_
_entity.id
_entity.type
_entity.pdbx_description
1 polymer ?
#
loop_
_entity_poly.entity_id
_entity_poly.type
_entity_poly.pdbx_seq_one_letter_code
_entity_poly.pdbx_strand_id
1 'polypeptide(L)'
;MVRLGQWQEALNVLTPLRQARFRTGTATALTASSQAEALKVVLEERRRELPFAFRMMDIKRFSVNDTPDDDVTITRDFFDMSVTEVDTNAPKTWVIQGNSPALAMPIFQTEIDSSQGMIEQNPGE
;
A
#
# COMPACT_ATOMS: atom_id res chain seq x y z
N MET A 1 -8.34 -12.85 -10.53
CA MET A 1 -9.82 -12.85 -10.60
C MET A 1 -10.38 -11.46 -10.81
N VAL A 2 -10.37 -10.53 -9.84
CA VAL A 2 -10.94 -9.17 -10.04
C VAL A 2 -10.37 -8.46 -11.26
N ARG A 3 -9.04 -8.39 -11.40
CA ARG A 3 -8.39 -7.76 -12.56
C ARG A 3 -8.68 -8.47 -13.89
N LEU A 4 -9.14 -9.72 -13.86
CA LEU A 4 -9.52 -10.51 -15.04
C LEU A 4 -11.03 -10.40 -15.35
N GLY A 5 -11.76 -9.49 -14.71
CA GLY A 5 -13.22 -9.35 -14.89
C GLY A 5 -14.06 -10.32 -14.06
N GLN A 6 -13.46 -11.31 -13.39
CA GLN A 6 -14.16 -12.29 -12.54
C GLN A 6 -14.38 -11.74 -11.12
N TRP A 7 -14.96 -10.55 -11.01
CA TRP A 7 -14.97 -9.81 -9.74
C TRP A 7 -16.04 -10.29 -8.75
N GLN A 8 -17.21 -10.74 -9.21
CA GLN A 8 -18.23 -11.34 -8.35
C GLN A 8 -17.69 -12.62 -7.68
N GLU A 9 -17.05 -13.48 -8.47
CA GLU A 9 -16.46 -14.72 -7.97
C GLU A 9 -15.32 -14.43 -6.98
N ALA A 10 -14.49 -13.41 -7.24
CA ALA A 10 -13.44 -13.00 -6.31
C ALA A 10 -13.99 -12.54 -4.94
N LEU A 11 -15.11 -11.81 -4.91
CA LEU A 11 -15.76 -11.41 -3.66
C LEU A 11 -16.32 -12.62 -2.89
N ASN A 12 -16.86 -13.61 -3.61
CA ASN A 12 -17.30 -14.86 -3.00
C ASN A 12 -16.13 -15.64 -2.38
N VAL A 13 -14.97 -15.68 -3.05
CA VAL A 13 -13.75 -16.31 -2.52
C VAL A 13 -13.27 -15.64 -1.23
N LEU A 14 -13.44 -14.32 -1.07
CA LEU A 14 -13.06 -13.60 0.16
C LEU A 14 -14.08 -13.71 1.30
N THR A 15 -15.32 -14.08 1.01
CA THR A 15 -16.38 -14.13 2.02
C THR A 15 -16.05 -15.04 3.21
N PRO A 16 -15.48 -16.26 3.04
CA PRO A 16 -15.06 -17.09 4.17
C PRO A 16 -13.99 -16.44 5.04
N LEU A 17 -13.01 -15.73 4.45
CA LEU A 17 -11.98 -15.01 5.19
C LEU A 17 -12.62 -13.95 6.10
N ARG A 18 -13.51 -13.13 5.52
CA ARG A 18 -14.22 -12.10 6.28
C ARG A 18 -15.06 -12.70 7.40
N GLN A 19 -15.83 -13.76 7.12
CA GLN A 19 -16.63 -14.44 8.15
C GLN A 19 -15.77 -14.97 9.30
N ALA A 20 -14.56 -15.46 9.02
CA ALA A 20 -13.62 -15.94 10.04
C ALA A 20 -12.98 -14.84 10.89
N ARG A 21 -13.01 -13.57 10.45
CA ARG A 21 -12.40 -12.42 11.15
C ARG A 21 -13.40 -11.61 11.97
N PHE A 22 -14.70 -11.80 11.75
CA PHE A 22 -15.77 -11.13 12.47
C PHE A 22 -16.47 -12.11 13.43
N ARG A 23 -17.22 -11.57 14.39
CA ARG A 23 -18.06 -12.42 15.25
C ARG A 23 -19.10 -13.13 14.40
N THR A 24 -19.46 -14.34 14.79
CA THR A 24 -20.48 -15.14 14.09
C THR A 24 -21.76 -14.33 13.93
N GLY A 25 -22.25 -14.25 12.69
CA GLY A 25 -23.47 -13.50 12.34
C GLY A 25 -23.31 -11.99 12.20
N THR A 26 -22.12 -11.42 12.42
CA THR A 26 -21.90 -9.96 12.30
C THR A 26 -21.11 -9.54 11.05
N ALA A 27 -20.62 -10.49 10.26
CA ALA A 27 -19.90 -10.18 9.03
C ALA A 27 -20.87 -9.60 7.98
N THR A 28 -20.57 -8.41 7.48
CA THR A 28 -21.31 -7.83 6.36
C THR A 28 -20.86 -8.46 5.04
N ALA A 29 -21.80 -8.66 4.11
CA ALA A 29 -21.49 -9.17 2.78
C ALA A 29 -20.56 -8.21 2.02
N LEU A 30 -19.56 -8.76 1.32
CA LEU A 30 -18.74 -8.00 0.39
C LEU A 30 -19.54 -7.78 -0.89
N THR A 31 -19.82 -6.52 -1.21
CA THR A 31 -20.60 -6.14 -2.39
C THR A 31 -19.87 -5.07 -3.18
N ALA A 32 -20.13 -5.02 -4.48
CA ALA A 32 -19.62 -4.01 -5.39
C ALA A 32 -20.55 -3.91 -6.61
N SER A 33 -20.67 -2.72 -7.18
CA SER A 33 -21.45 -2.43 -8.39
C SER A 33 -20.62 -2.48 -9.68
N SER A 34 -19.29 -2.54 -9.55
CA SER A 34 -18.36 -2.57 -10.69
C SER A 34 -17.08 -3.33 -10.36
N GLN A 35 -16.31 -3.69 -11.40
CA GLN A 35 -14.99 -4.31 -11.24
C GLN A 35 -14.01 -3.40 -10.47
N ALA A 36 -14.06 -2.09 -10.71
CA ALA A 36 -13.22 -1.12 -10.03
C ALA A 36 -13.56 -1.02 -8.53
N GLU A 37 -14.85 -0.99 -8.19
CA GLU A 37 -15.29 -1.01 -6.79
C GLU A 37 -14.92 -2.33 -6.11
N ALA A 38 -15.11 -3.47 -6.80
CA ALA A 38 -14.70 -4.77 -6.28
C ALA A 38 -13.20 -4.83 -6.00
N LEU A 39 -12.37 -4.22 -6.86
CA LEU A 39 -10.93 -4.13 -6.65
C LEU A 39 -10.62 -3.39 -5.35
N LYS A 40 -11.24 -2.22 -5.13
CA LYS A 40 -11.07 -1.46 -3.88
C LYS A 40 -11.45 -2.29 -2.66
N VAL A 41 -12.61 -2.95 -2.70
CA VAL A 41 -13.08 -3.83 -1.62
C VAL A 41 -12.07 -4.94 -1.30
N VAL A 42 -11.54 -5.62 -2.32
CA VAL A 42 -10.52 -6.67 -2.16
C VAL A 42 -9.22 -6.12 -1.54
N LEU A 43 -8.74 -4.97 -2.01
CA LEU A 43 -7.51 -4.38 -1.51
C LEU A 43 -7.64 -3.89 -0.06
N GLU A 44 -8.82 -3.39 0.32
CA GLU A 44 -9.10 -3.05 1.72
C GLU A 44 -9.13 -4.27 2.64
N GLU A 45 -9.76 -5.38 2.21
CA GLU A 45 -9.73 -6.62 2.98
C GLU A 45 -8.30 -7.12 3.18
N ARG A 46 -7.47 -7.05 2.14
CA ARG A 46 -6.05 -7.40 2.25
C ARG A 46 -5.31 -6.50 3.24
N ARG A 47 -5.58 -5.19 3.24
CA ARG A 47 -4.98 -4.25 4.20
C ARG A 47 -5.41 -4.53 5.63
N ARG A 48 -6.65 -4.94 5.87
CA ARG A 48 -7.16 -5.33 7.19
C ARG A 48 -6.56 -6.64 7.67
N GLU A 49 -6.37 -7.61 6.77
CA GLU A 49 -5.84 -8.93 7.09
C GLU A 49 -4.32 -8.92 7.31
N LEU A 50 -3.58 -8.11 6.53
CA LEU A 50 -2.12 -8.14 6.48
C LEU A 50 -1.45 -6.76 6.68
N PRO A 51 -1.86 -5.96 7.69
CA PRO A 51 -1.43 -4.56 7.79
C PRO A 51 0.06 -4.38 8.03
N PHE A 52 0.70 -5.29 8.77
CA PHE A 52 2.08 -5.11 9.25
C PHE A 52 3.15 -5.76 8.37
N ALA A 53 2.78 -6.72 7.52
CA ALA A 53 3.73 -7.49 6.72
C ALA A 53 3.81 -7.01 5.26
N PHE A 54 2.66 -6.67 4.66
CA PHE A 54 2.58 -6.49 3.20
C PHE A 54 2.25 -5.08 2.75
N ARG A 55 1.96 -4.15 3.67
CA ARG A 55 1.45 -2.83 3.28
C ARG A 55 2.41 -2.05 2.38
N MET A 56 3.71 -2.06 2.68
CA MET A 56 4.71 -1.36 1.88
C MET A 56 4.82 -1.97 0.46
N MET A 57 4.83 -3.30 0.37
CA MET A 57 4.87 -4.01 -0.92
C MET A 57 3.61 -3.76 -1.77
N ASP A 58 2.44 -3.69 -1.12
CA ASP A 58 1.18 -3.37 -1.78
C ASP A 58 1.21 -1.96 -2.39
N ILE A 59 1.67 -0.95 -1.64
CA ILE A 59 1.77 0.43 -2.17
C ILE A 59 2.67 0.49 -3.41
N LYS A 60 3.84 -0.15 -3.35
CA LYS A 60 4.82 -0.18 -4.44
C LYS A 60 4.32 -0.88 -5.69
N ARG A 61 3.57 -1.99 -5.55
CA ARG A 61 3.09 -2.75 -6.71
C ARG A 61 1.84 -2.16 -7.35
N PHE A 62 1.08 -1.37 -6.59
CA PHE A 62 -0.08 -0.65 -7.14
C PHE A 62 0.38 0.41 -8.15
N SER A 63 1.38 1.20 -7.77
CA SER A 63 1.91 2.30 -8.57
C SER A 63 2.67 1.95 -9.86
N VAL A 64 2.80 0.66 -10.19
CA VAL A 64 3.55 0.17 -11.36
C VAL A 64 2.72 -0.80 -12.21
N ASN A 65 1.39 -0.73 -12.12
CA ASN A 65 0.48 -1.59 -12.88
C ASN A 65 -0.46 -0.76 -13.78
N ASP A 66 -1.17 -1.42 -14.72
CA ASP A 66 -2.05 -0.76 -15.70
C ASP A 66 -3.40 -0.24 -15.14
N THR A 67 -3.60 -0.26 -13.82
CA THR A 67 -4.84 0.15 -13.14
C THR A 67 -4.55 1.27 -12.14
N PRO A 68 -4.50 2.53 -12.60
CA PRO A 68 -4.13 3.67 -11.74
C PRO A 68 -5.12 3.92 -10.59
N ASP A 69 -6.33 3.38 -10.67
CA ASP A 69 -7.37 3.53 -9.65
C ASP A 69 -7.02 2.89 -8.28
N ASP A 70 -5.96 2.07 -8.22
CA ASP A 70 -5.45 1.51 -6.96
C ASP A 70 -4.14 2.14 -6.45
N ASP A 71 -3.65 3.17 -7.13
CA ASP A 71 -2.50 3.93 -6.69
C ASP A 71 -2.74 4.53 -5.31
N VAL A 72 -1.70 4.45 -4.48
CA VAL A 72 -1.73 4.98 -3.12
C VAL A 72 -0.67 6.06 -2.97
N THR A 73 -1.13 7.27 -2.66
CA THR A 73 -0.29 8.32 -2.08
C THR A 73 -0.26 8.17 -0.56
N ILE A 74 0.94 8.09 0.02
CA ILE A 74 1.15 8.10 1.47
C ILE A 74 1.19 9.56 1.93
N THR A 75 0.24 9.96 2.76
CA THR A 75 0.25 11.28 3.42
C THR A 75 0.41 11.08 4.92
N ARG A 76 1.40 11.75 5.52
CA ARG A 76 1.70 11.67 6.95
C ARG A 76 2.08 13.04 7.50
N ASP A 77 1.49 13.38 8.63
CA ASP A 77 1.88 14.56 9.40
C ASP A 77 2.83 14.15 10.51
N PHE A 78 3.96 14.83 10.59
CA PHE A 78 4.93 14.71 11.66
C PHE A 78 4.96 16.01 12.45
N PHE A 79 5.15 15.89 13.75
CA PHE A 79 5.12 17.01 14.68
C PHE A 79 6.51 17.16 15.31
N ASP A 80 6.95 18.39 15.49
CA ASP A 80 8.17 18.63 16.25
C ASP A 80 7.92 18.29 17.72
N MET A 81 8.93 17.74 18.38
CA MET A 81 8.84 17.35 19.78
C MET A 81 10.09 17.73 20.55
N SER A 82 9.88 18.15 21.80
CA SER A 82 10.91 18.23 22.82
C SER A 82 10.84 17.00 23.74
N VAL A 83 11.69 16.96 24.77
CA VAL A 83 11.67 15.87 25.77
C VAL A 83 10.34 15.80 26.52
N THR A 84 9.62 16.92 26.64
CA THR A 84 8.41 17.03 27.49
C THR A 84 7.14 17.39 26.74
N GLU A 85 7.23 17.83 25.48
CA GLU A 85 6.08 18.38 24.75
C GLU A 85 6.15 18.06 23.25
N VAL A 86 4.98 17.92 22.63
CA VAL A 86 4.80 17.80 21.18
C VAL A 86 4.11 19.07 20.68
N ASP A 87 4.70 19.76 19.71
CA ASP A 87 4.09 20.93 19.08
C ASP A 87 3.08 20.48 18.02
N THR A 88 1.79 20.59 18.34
CA THR A 88 0.69 20.23 17.44
C THR A 88 0.24 21.39 16.55
N ASN A 89 0.81 22.59 16.70
CA ASN A 89 0.37 23.77 15.97
C ASN A 89 1.00 23.89 14.58
N ALA A 90 2.14 23.23 14.35
CA ALA A 90 2.90 23.30 13.10
C ALA A 90 3.24 21.90 12.54
N PRO A 91 2.24 21.11 12.09
CA PRO A 91 2.49 19.82 11.46
C PRO A 91 3.32 19.98 10.19
N LYS A 92 4.30 19.08 10.01
CA LYS A 92 5.06 18.89 8.78
C LYS A 92 4.44 17.73 8.00
N THR A 93 3.75 18.05 6.91
CA THR A 93 3.13 17.04 6.04
C THR A 93 4.13 16.50 5.03
N TRP A 94 4.23 15.17 4.98
CA TRP A 94 5.00 14.42 4.00
C TRP A 94 4.03 13.72 3.06
N VAL A 95 4.26 13.86 1.76
CA VAL A 95 3.46 13.26 0.69
C VAL A 95 4.39 12.42 -0.18
N ILE A 96 4.25 11.10 -0.10
CA ILE A 96 5.08 10.15 -0.86
C ILE A 96 4.16 9.41 -1.84
N GLN A 97 4.40 9.57 -3.13
CA GLN A 97 3.67 8.85 -4.16
C GLN A 97 4.08 7.37 -4.17
N GLY A 98 3.18 6.47 -4.55
CA GLY A 98 3.47 5.03 -4.56
C GLY A 98 4.60 4.63 -5.51
N ASN A 99 4.87 5.44 -6.55
CA ASN A 99 5.98 5.25 -7.50
C ASN A 99 7.21 6.12 -7.16
N SER A 100 7.21 6.80 -6.00
CA SER A 100 8.34 7.63 -5.59
C SER A 100 9.61 6.77 -5.43
N PRO A 101 10.76 7.21 -5.96
CA PRO A 101 12.04 6.55 -5.73
C PRO A 101 12.43 6.47 -4.26
N ALA A 102 11.89 7.35 -3.40
CA ALA A 102 12.10 7.32 -1.95
C ALA A 102 11.63 6.02 -1.28
N LEU A 103 10.79 5.23 -1.96
CA LEU A 103 10.39 3.91 -1.49
C LEU A 103 11.42 2.81 -1.82
N ALA A 104 12.35 3.03 -2.74
CA ALA A 104 13.39 2.07 -3.07
C ALA A 104 14.50 2.09 -2.01
N MET A 105 14.99 0.92 -1.57
CA MET A 105 16.15 0.89 -0.69
C MET A 105 17.39 1.26 -1.49
N PRO A 106 18.24 2.18 -0.99
CA PRO A 106 19.44 2.57 -1.70
C PRO A 106 20.38 1.38 -1.87
N ILE A 107 20.98 1.28 -3.05
CA ILE A 107 22.03 0.30 -3.30
C ILE A 107 23.27 0.73 -2.53
N PHE A 108 23.92 -0.20 -1.84
CA PHE A 108 25.11 0.10 -1.05
C PHE A 108 26.23 0.64 -1.94
N GLN A 109 26.90 1.70 -1.47
CA GLN A 109 27.97 2.35 -2.21
C GLN A 109 29.12 1.39 -2.54
N THR A 110 29.41 0.43 -1.67
CA THR A 110 30.45 -0.59 -1.90
C THR A 110 30.16 -1.47 -3.12
N GLU A 111 28.90 -1.80 -3.38
CA GLU A 111 28.49 -2.58 -4.56
C GLU A 111 28.67 -1.73 -5.83
N ILE A 112 28.30 -0.46 -5.78
CA ILE A 112 28.47 0.49 -6.89
C ILE A 112 29.98 0.65 -7.22
N ASP A 113 30.81 0.90 -6.21
CA ASP A 113 32.25 1.14 -6.39
C ASP A 113 32.97 -0.12 -6.90
N SER A 114 32.66 -1.29 -6.33
CA SER A 114 33.28 -2.56 -6.73
C SER A 114 32.87 -3.02 -8.12
N SER A 115 31.69 -2.60 -8.59
CA SER A 115 31.20 -2.89 -9.95
C SER A 115 31.89 -2.07 -11.04
N GLN A 116 32.72 -1.09 -10.70
CA GLN A 116 33.39 -0.18 -11.64
C GLN A 116 32.42 0.53 -12.60
N GLY A 117 31.22 0.89 -12.11
CA GLY A 117 30.19 1.59 -12.88
C GLY A 117 29.21 0.68 -13.63
N MET A 118 29.23 -0.64 -13.39
CA MET A 118 28.23 -1.56 -13.93
C MET A 118 26.92 -1.57 -13.12
N ILE A 119 26.97 -1.17 -11.85
CA ILE A 119 25.80 -0.98 -10.99
C ILE A 119 25.60 0.52 -10.78
N GLU A 120 24.41 1.02 -11.13
CA GLU A 120 24.01 2.41 -10.93
C GLU A 120 23.05 2.53 -9.74
N GLN A 121 23.05 3.68 -9.06
CA GLN A 121 22.11 3.95 -7.97
C GLN A 121 20.68 4.06 -8.50
N ASN A 122 19.70 3.76 -7.64
CA ASN A 122 18.32 4.09 -7.91
C ASN A 122 18.18 5.60 -8.23
N PRO A 123 17.28 6.00 -9.13
CA PRO A 123 17.01 7.41 -9.39
C PRO A 123 16.70 8.17 -8.09
N GLY A 124 17.25 9.37 -7.91
CA GLY A 124 16.86 10.27 -6.82
C GLY A 124 15.56 11.01 -7.13
N GLU A 125 15.02 11.71 -6.13
CA GLU A 125 14.09 12.83 -6.35
C GLU A 125 14.85 14.12 -6.68
#